data_AF-A0A952VVA6-F1
#
_entry.id   AF-A0A952VVA6-F1
#
_cell.length_a   1.000
_cell.length_b   1.000
_cell.length_c   1.000
_cell.angle_alpha   90.00
_cell.angle_beta   90.00
_cell.angle_gamma   90.00
#
_symmetry.space_group_name_H-M   'P 1'
#
loop_
_entity.id
_entity.type
_entity.pdbx_description
1 polymer ?
#
loop_
_entity_poly.entity_id
_entity_poly.type
_entity_poly.pdbx_seq_one_letter_code
_entity_poly.pdbx_strand_id
1 'polypeptide(L)' 'MTDHDIDYSDIPATDAKFWDKAQVVLPPVKTHLSLRLDEDIVEWFKRQGAGYQTKINAVLRSYVQAHSAKSKA' A
#
# COMPACT_ATOMS: atom_id res chain seq x y z
N MET A 1 -27.80 -24.00 5.62
CA MET A 1 -26.80 -23.63 4.61
C MET A 1 -25.62 -24.55 4.82
N THR A 2 -25.32 -25.35 3.80
CA THR A 2 -24.19 -26.28 3.77
C THR A 2 -23.18 -25.79 2.73
N ASP A 3 -21.94 -26.23 2.84
CA ASP A 3 -20.88 -25.81 1.90
C ASP A 3 -21.21 -26.12 0.42
N HIS A 4 -22.09 -27.10 0.16
CA HIS A 4 -22.58 -27.42 -1.19
C HIS A 4 -23.47 -26.34 -1.81
N ASP A 5 -24.00 -25.43 -1.00
CA ASP A 5 -24.86 -24.32 -1.45
C ASP A 5 -24.03 -23.10 -1.90
N ILE A 6 -22.69 -23.14 -1.77
CA ILE A 6 -21.79 -22.03 -2.13
C ILE A 6 -21.45 -22.11 -3.62
N ASP A 7 -21.79 -21.07 -4.36
CA ASP A 7 -21.39 -20.88 -5.75
C ASP A 7 -19.95 -20.33 -5.83
N TYR A 8 -19.10 -20.99 -6.62
CA TYR A 8 -17.70 -20.62 -6.85
C TYR A 8 -17.43 -20.26 -8.32
N SER A 9 -18.47 -20.09 -9.15
CA SER A 9 -18.34 -19.83 -10.59
C SER A 9 -17.59 -18.53 -10.92
N ASP A 10 -17.57 -17.56 -10.00
CA ASP A 10 -16.87 -16.28 -10.09
C ASP A 10 -15.45 -16.28 -9.49
N ILE A 11 -15.11 -17.31 -8.69
CA ILE A 11 -13.82 -17.43 -8.00
C ILE A 11 -13.22 -18.82 -8.26
N PRO A 12 -12.73 -19.08 -9.49
CA PRO A 12 -12.12 -20.35 -9.81
C PRO A 12 -10.87 -20.61 -8.96
N ALA A 13 -10.63 -21.87 -8.61
CA ALA A 13 -9.45 -22.27 -7.84
C ALA A 13 -8.15 -21.90 -8.59
N THR A 14 -7.16 -21.40 -7.85
CA THR A 14 -5.82 -21.13 -8.41
C THR A 14 -5.06 -22.43 -8.65
N ASP A 15 -4.28 -22.49 -9.73
CA ASP A 15 -3.51 -23.68 -10.12
C ASP A 15 -2.03 -23.58 -9.71
N ALA A 16 -1.28 -24.69 -9.84
CA ALA A 16 0.13 -24.72 -9.49
C ALA A 16 0.99 -23.73 -10.31
N LYS A 17 0.58 -23.42 -11.55
CA LYS A 17 1.27 -22.47 -12.44
C LYS A 17 1.12 -21.02 -11.97
N PHE A 18 -0.02 -20.68 -11.37
CA PHE A 18 -0.23 -19.38 -10.74
C PHE A 18 0.78 -19.16 -9.60
N TRP A 19 0.96 -20.16 -8.73
CA TRP A 19 1.83 -20.05 -7.57
C TRP A 19 3.33 -20.10 -7.89
N ASP A 20 3.74 -20.73 -8.99
CA ASP A 20 5.14 -20.77 -9.46
C ASP A 20 5.74 -19.36 -9.67
N LYS A 21 4.91 -18.39 -10.07
CA LYS A 21 5.32 -16.99 -10.30
C LYS A 21 4.79 -16.01 -9.25
N ALA A 22 4.06 -16.49 -8.27
CA ALA A 22 3.45 -15.63 -7.26
C ALA A 22 4.54 -15.09 -6.33
N GLN A 23 4.67 -13.76 -6.26
CA GLN A 23 5.54 -13.11 -5.30
C GLN A 23 4.74 -12.71 -4.05
N VAL A 24 5.18 -13.19 -2.89
CA VAL A 24 4.65 -12.71 -1.61
C VAL A 24 5.17 -11.29 -1.38
N VAL A 25 4.28 -10.31 -1.48
CA VAL A 25 4.59 -8.92 -1.18
C VAL A 25 4.17 -8.63 0.26
N LEU A 26 5.14 -8.61 1.17
CA LEU A 26 4.89 -8.19 2.54
C LEU A 26 4.73 -6.67 2.61
N PRO A 27 3.74 -6.15 3.36
CA PRO A 27 3.62 -4.71 3.56
C PRO A 27 4.88 -4.19 4.27
N PRO A 28 5.38 -3.00 3.89
CA PRO A 28 6.54 -2.41 4.54
C PRO A 28 6.23 -2.15 6.01
N VAL A 29 7.18 -2.50 6.88
CA VAL A 29 7.09 -2.18 8.32
C VAL A 29 7.01 -0.66 8.48
N LYS A 30 5.99 -0.21 9.19
CA LYS A 30 5.79 1.20 9.53
C LYS A 30 6.32 1.46 10.93
N THR A 31 7.19 2.45 11.06
CA THR A 31 7.65 2.93 12.37
C THR A 31 6.70 4.00 12.86
N HIS A 32 6.17 3.85 14.08
CA HIS A 32 5.38 4.89 14.72
C HIS A 32 6.32 6.00 15.22
N LEU A 33 6.14 7.21 14.69
CA LEU A 33 6.93 8.37 15.05
C LEU A 33 6.04 9.61 15.14
N SER A 34 6.38 10.55 16.03
CA SER A 34 5.72 11.84 16.12
C SER A 34 6.48 12.85 15.24
N LEU A 35 5.84 13.38 14.21
CA LEU A 35 6.38 14.37 13.29
C LEU A 35 5.46 15.59 13.27
N ARG A 36 6.06 16.78 13.26
CA ARG A 36 5.33 18.03 13.03
C ARG A 36 5.37 18.37 11.54
N LEU A 37 4.21 18.71 10.99
CA LEU A 37 4.03 19.18 9.62
C LEU A 37 3.29 20.51 9.69
N ASP A 38 3.50 21.35 8.69
CA ASP A 38 2.79 22.63 8.58
C ASP A 38 1.28 22.41 8.42
N GLU A 39 0.50 23.33 8.98
CA GLU A 39 -0.96 23.21 9.07
C GLU A 39 -1.61 23.16 7.68
N ASP A 40 -1.13 23.99 6.74
CA ASP A 40 -1.63 24.07 5.37
C ASP A 40 -1.44 22.76 4.60
N ILE A 41 -0.31 22.08 4.80
CA ILE A 41 -0.03 20.76 4.23
C ILE A 41 -1.02 19.73 4.79
N VAL A 42 -1.19 19.70 6.12
CA VAL A 42 -2.11 18.75 6.78
C VAL A 42 -3.54 18.97 6.29
N GLU A 43 -4.00 20.22 6.24
CA GLU A 43 -5.33 20.58 5.75
C GLU A 43 -5.53 20.22 4.28
N TRP A 44 -4.52 20.43 3.43
CA TRP A 44 -4.59 20.04 2.03
C TRP A 44 -4.78 18.53 1.85
N PHE A 45 -4.07 17.70 2.63
CA PHE A 45 -4.24 16.25 2.56
C PHE A 45 -5.56 15.78 3.19
N LYS A 46 -6.01 16.39 4.30
CA LYS A 46 -7.32 16.08 4.92
C LYS A 46 -8.49 16.35 3.98
N ARG A 47 -8.44 17.43 3.19
CA ARG A 47 -9.47 17.75 2.18
C ARG A 47 -9.67 16.65 1.12
N GLN A 48 -8.71 15.75 0.96
CA GLN A 48 -8.82 14.63 0.01
C GLN A 48 -9.44 13.36 0.61
N GLY A 49 -10.02 13.46 1.80
CA GLY A 49 -10.77 12.38 2.45
C GLY A 49 -9.93 11.44 3.32
N ALA A 50 -10.53 10.30 3.63
CA ALA A 50 -9.93 9.29 4.49
C ALA A 50 -8.56 8.82 3.97
N GLY A 51 -7.64 8.49 4.89
CA GLY A 51 -6.31 8.00 4.54
C GLY A 51 -5.28 9.10 4.21
N TYR A 52 -5.53 10.35 4.61
CA TYR A 52 -4.61 11.47 4.39
C TYR A 52 -3.17 11.18 4.89
N GLN A 53 -3.01 10.49 6.02
CA GLN A 53 -1.69 10.06 6.52
C GLN A 53 -0.99 9.06 5.59
N THR A 54 -1.75 8.13 4.99
CA THR A 54 -1.21 7.19 4.00
C THR A 54 -0.72 7.93 2.75
N LYS A 55 -1.44 8.97 2.32
CA LYS A 55 -1.06 9.82 1.18
C LYS A 55 0.20 10.63 1.48
N ILE A 56 0.31 11.22 2.67
CA ILE A 56 1.54 11.90 3.14
C ILE A 56 2.72 10.94 3.05
N ASN A 57 2.59 9.73 3.60
CA ASN A 57 3.65 8.73 3.56
C ASN A 57 4.02 8.29 2.12
N ALA A 58 3.05 8.19 1.21
CA ALA A 58 3.31 7.86 -0.19
C ALA A 58 4.13 8.95 -0.91
N VAL A 59 3.82 10.22 -0.67
CA VAL A 59 4.58 11.36 -1.22
C VAL A 59 6.01 11.37 -0.67
N LEU A 60 6.18 11.22 0.64
CA LEU A 60 7.51 11.13 1.26
C LEU A 60 8.34 9.98 0.69
N ARG A 61 7.72 8.80 0.50
CA ARG A 61 8.38 7.64 -0.12
C ARG A 61 8.82 7.93 -1.55
N SER A 62 7.97 8.54 -2.36
CA SER A 62 8.31 8.93 -3.74
C SER A 62 9.49 9.90 -3.78
N TYR A 63 9.49 10.90 -2.89
CA TYR A 63 10.61 11.83 -2.76
C TYR A 63 11.92 11.11 -2.42
N VAL A 64 11.91 10.22 -1.42
CA VAL A 64 13.10 9.43 -1.03
C VAL A 64 13.60 8.57 -2.19
N GLN A 65 12.72 7.89 -2.92
CA GLN A 65 13.09 7.06 -4.07
C GLN A 65 13.74 7.88 -5.18
N ALA A 66 13.16 9.04 -5.52
CA ALA A 66 13.70 9.93 -6.55
C ALA A 66 15.09 10.48 -6.21
N HIS A 67 15.39 10.68 -4.91
CA HIS A 67 16.66 11.23 -4.46
C HIS A 67 17.70 10.15 -4.12
N SER A 68 17.28 8.94 -3.77
CA SER A 68 18.18 7.82 -3.48
C SER A 68 18.71 7.13 -4.74
N ALA A 69 18.01 7.26 -5.88
CA ALA A 69 18.53 6.78 -7.17
C ALA A 69 19.78 7.54 -7.64
N LYS A 70 20.02 8.76 -7.12
CA LYS A 70 21.20 9.59 -7.46
C LYS A 70 22.44 9.32 -6.59
N SER A 71 22.35 8.53 -5.53
CA SER A 71 23.48 8.22 -4.63
C SER A 71 24.12 6.85 -4.85
N LYS A 72 23.65 6.09 -5.86
CA LYS A 72 24.21 4.81 -6.31
C LYS A 72 24.81 4.90 -7.72
N ALA A 73 25.44 6.01 -8.04
CA ALA A 73 26.27 6.19 -9.23
C ALA A 73 27.67 6.67 -8.82
#